data_AF-A0A928D8L5-F1
#
_entry.id   AF-A0A928D8L5-F1
#
_cell.length_a   1.000
_cell.length_b   1.000
_cell.length_c   1.000
_cell.angle_alpha   90.00
_cell.angle_beta   90.00
_cell.angle_gamma   90.00
#
_symmetry.space_group_name_H-M   'P 1'
#
loop_
_entity.id
_entity.type
_entity.pdbx_description
1 polymer ?
#
loop_
_entity_poly.entity_id
_entity_poly.type
_entity_poly.pdbx_seq_one_letter_code
_entity_poly.pdbx_strand_id
1 'polypeptide(L)'
;MKTIGLIGNPNCGKTTVFNGLTGSHQHIGNWPGVTVEKKEGDFSLPKAGDVKIVDLPGIYSLTAASEDEKASLEYVLSHEADLYINVIDATAIERN
;
A
#
# COMPACT_ATOMS: atom_id res chain seq x y z
N MET A 1 1.00 -17.36 4.01
CA MET A 1 0.15 -16.19 3.75
C MET A 1 0.93 -15.26 2.86
N LYS A 2 0.41 -14.88 1.70
CA LYS A 2 1.13 -13.95 0.79
C LYS A 2 0.95 -12.52 1.28
N THR A 3 1.98 -11.69 1.14
CA THR A 3 1.93 -10.26 1.47
C THR A 3 1.99 -9.43 0.21
N ILE A 4 1.04 -8.53 0.04
CA ILE A 4 0.94 -7.62 -1.09
C ILE A 4 1.14 -6.18 -0.61
N GLY A 5 2.06 -5.45 -1.24
CA GLY A 5 2.14 -3.99 -1.06
C GLY A 5 1.19 -3.28 -2.03
N LEU A 6 0.34 -2.39 -1.53
CA LEU A 6 -0.51 -1.54 -2.34
C LEU A 6 0.13 -0.15 -2.46
N ILE A 7 0.50 0.22 -3.69
CA ILE A 7 1.18 1.47 -4.00
C ILE A 7 0.38 2.30 -5.01
N GLY A 8 0.71 3.57 -5.12
CA GLY A 8 0.14 4.49 -6.10
C GLY A 8 0.23 5.94 -5.64
N ASN A 9 -0.05 6.86 -6.56
CA ASN A 9 -0.06 8.28 -6.28
C ASN A 9 -1.12 8.67 -5.24
N PRO A 10 -0.99 9.83 -4.57
CA PRO A 10 -2.10 10.44 -3.83
C PRO A 10 -3.34 10.56 -4.71
N ASN A 11 -4.52 10.32 -4.12
CA ASN A 11 -5.83 10.46 -4.77
C ASN A 11 -6.09 9.56 -5.99
N CYS A 12 -5.31 8.50 -6.23
CA CYS A 12 -5.55 7.56 -7.34
C CYS A 12 -6.66 6.50 -7.08
N GLY A 13 -7.32 6.55 -5.92
CA GLY A 13 -8.31 5.55 -5.51
C GLY A 13 -7.74 4.36 -4.73
N LYS A 14 -6.48 4.43 -4.32
CA LYS A 14 -5.79 3.38 -3.53
C LYS A 14 -6.58 2.92 -2.29
N THR A 15 -7.05 3.85 -1.47
CA THR A 15 -7.85 3.53 -0.27
C THR A 15 -9.18 2.86 -0.62
N THR A 16 -9.78 3.20 -1.76
CA THR A 16 -11.00 2.53 -2.25
C THR A 16 -10.73 1.07 -2.60
N VAL A 17 -9.61 0.80 -3.28
CA VAL A 17 -9.17 -0.57 -3.59
C VAL A 17 -8.88 -1.35 -2.31
N PHE A 18 -8.12 -0.76 -1.38
CA PHE A 18 -7.80 -1.38 -0.09
C PHE A 18 -9.07 -1.80 0.67
N ASN A 19 -10.01 -0.87 0.87
CA ASN A 19 -11.26 -1.13 1.58
C ASN A 19 -12.14 -2.17 0.87
N GLY A 20 -12.15 -2.17 -0.48
CA GLY A 20 -12.89 -3.15 -1.26
C GLY A 20 -12.34 -4.58 -1.11
N LEU A 21 -11.04 -4.72 -0.85
CA LEU A 21 -10.40 -6.02 -0.60
C LEU A 21 -10.57 -6.48 0.85
N THR A 22 -10.33 -5.60 1.82
CA THR A 22 -10.21 -5.97 3.25
C THR A 22 -11.53 -5.89 4.03
N GLY A 23 -12.47 -5.04 3.60
CA GLY A 23 -13.69 -4.76 4.35
C GLY A 23 -13.39 -4.31 5.78
N SER A 24 -13.92 -5.02 6.78
CA SER A 24 -13.67 -4.74 8.20
C SER A 24 -12.39 -5.39 8.76
N HIS A 25 -11.70 -6.25 8.00
CA HIS A 25 -10.49 -6.95 8.45
C HIS A 25 -9.26 -6.10 8.18
N GLN A 26 -9.22 -4.93 8.82
CA GLN A 26 -8.13 -3.97 8.68
C GLN A 26 -7.71 -3.42 10.04
N HIS A 27 -6.42 -3.11 10.16
CA HIS A 27 -5.79 -2.52 11.32
C HIS A 27 -5.02 -1.28 10.90
N ILE A 28 -5.11 -0.24 11.71
CA ILE A 28 -4.42 1.04 11.51
C ILE A 28 -3.41 1.21 12.64
N GLY A 29 -2.17 1.47 12.28
CA GLY A 29 -1.07 1.80 13.18
C GLY A 29 -0.20 2.90 12.58
N ASN A 30 1.04 2.99 13.03
CA ASN A 30 2.04 3.91 12.47
C ASN A 30 3.24 3.12 11.94
N TRP A 31 3.91 3.69 10.94
CA TRP A 31 5.21 3.20 10.51
C TRP A 31 6.25 3.36 11.63
N PRO A 32 7.20 2.42 11.78
CA PRO A 32 8.19 2.49 12.86
C PRO A 32 8.95 3.82 12.88
N GLY A 33 8.94 4.50 14.02
CA GLY A 33 9.73 5.72 14.23
C GLY A 33 9.18 7.00 13.61
N VAL A 34 7.99 6.97 12.97
CA VAL A 34 7.35 8.16 12.36
C VAL A 34 5.86 8.23 12.69
N THR A 35 5.22 9.36 12.42
CA THR A 35 3.76 9.54 12.60
C THR A 35 2.95 9.19 11.35
N VAL A 36 3.59 8.61 10.34
CA VAL A 36 2.93 8.18 9.10
C VAL A 36 2.02 6.99 9.40
N GLU A 37 0.75 7.10 9.00
CA GLU A 37 -0.25 6.05 9.17
C GLU A 37 0.11 4.81 8.34
N LYS A 38 0.02 3.63 8.95
CA LYS A 38 0.20 2.33 8.31
C LYS A 38 -1.11 1.56 8.38
N LYS A 39 -1.70 1.21 7.22
CA LYS A 39 -2.88 0.34 7.17
C LYS A 39 -2.47 -1.04 6.68
N GLU A 40 -2.94 -2.04 7.39
CA GLU A 40 -2.77 -3.45 7.03
C GLU A 40 -4.14 -4.11 7.08
N GLY A 41 -4.37 -5.09 6.23
CA GLY A 41 -5.59 -5.89 6.30
C GLY A 41 -5.42 -7.23 5.64
N ASP A 42 -6.42 -8.08 5.83
CA ASP A 42 -6.40 -9.47 5.40
C ASP A 42 -7.64 -9.80 4.58
N PHE A 43 -7.48 -10.63 3.55
CA PHE A 43 -8.59 -11.15 2.75
C PHE A 43 -8.23 -12.52 2.15
N SER A 44 -9.24 -13.31 1.80
CA SER A 44 -9.04 -14.65 1.24
C SER A 44 -9.40 -14.70 -0.24
N LEU A 45 -8.55 -15.34 -1.03
CA LEU A 45 -8.79 -15.61 -2.46
C LEU A 45 -9.15 -17.09 -2.66
N PRO A 46 -10.21 -17.42 -3.43
CA PRO A 46 -10.70 -18.80 -3.57
C PRO A 46 -9.66 -19.85 -4.02
N LYS A 47 -8.62 -19.42 -4.76
CA LYS A 47 -7.55 -20.30 -5.27
C LYS A 47 -6.16 -20.02 -4.70
N ALA A 48 -6.00 -18.94 -3.93
CA ALA A 48 -4.70 -18.49 -3.45
C ALA A 48 -4.59 -18.45 -1.92
N GLY A 49 -5.68 -18.74 -1.20
CA GLY A 49 -5.71 -18.72 0.26
C GLY A 49 -5.71 -17.30 0.83
N ASP A 50 -5.23 -17.17 2.07
CA ASP A 50 -5.20 -15.90 2.78
C ASP A 50 -4.05 -15.01 2.31
N VAL A 51 -4.37 -13.73 2.17
CA VAL A 51 -3.52 -12.66 1.67
C VAL A 51 -3.56 -11.50 2.64
N LYS A 52 -2.37 -11.04 3.05
CA LYS A 52 -2.17 -9.78 3.74
C LYS A 52 -1.93 -8.69 2.71
N ILE A 53 -2.54 -7.53 2.88
CA ILE A 53 -2.29 -6.33 2.10
C ILE A 53 -1.85 -5.19 3.00
N VAL A 54 -0.80 -4.49 2.59
CA VAL A 54 -0.25 -3.32 3.28
C VAL A 54 -0.45 -2.11 2.40
N ASP A 55 -1.20 -1.12 2.88
CA ASP A 55 -1.39 0.17 2.19
C ASP A 55 -0.18 1.06 2.45
N LEU A 56 0.59 1.35 1.40
CA LEU A 56 1.71 2.29 1.50
C LEU A 56 1.18 3.73 1.37
N PRO A 57 1.89 4.72 1.95
CA PRO A 57 1.59 6.13 1.69
C PRO A 57 1.47 6.44 0.19
N GLY A 58 0.56 7.34 -0.15
CA GLY A 58 0.44 7.82 -1.53
C GLY A 58 1.64 8.70 -1.86
N ILE A 59 2.46 8.30 -2.83
CA ILE A 59 3.69 9.03 -3.19
C ILE A 59 3.78 9.22 -4.69
N TYR A 60 4.39 10.33 -5.12
CA TYR A 60 4.67 10.59 -6.54
C TYR A 60 6.04 10.08 -6.98
N SER A 61 6.94 9.81 -6.03
CA SER A 61 8.31 9.43 -6.31
C SER A 61 8.92 8.61 -5.17
N LEU A 62 10.00 7.89 -5.45
CA LEU A 62 10.80 7.18 -4.45
C LEU A 62 12.06 7.97 -4.06
N THR A 63 12.01 9.30 -4.11
CA THR A 63 13.18 10.16 -3.81
C THR A 63 13.46 10.33 -2.31
N ALA A 64 12.56 9.83 -1.43
CA ALA A 64 12.66 9.93 0.03
C ALA A 64 12.70 11.38 0.54
N ALA A 65 12.02 12.30 -0.16
CA ALA A 65 11.96 13.72 0.18
C ALA A 65 10.96 14.03 1.31
N SER A 66 10.03 13.12 1.61
CA SER A 66 9.06 13.21 2.71
C SER A 66 9.07 11.97 3.60
N GLU A 67 8.46 12.04 4.79
CA GLU A 67 8.30 10.86 5.67
C GLU A 67 7.49 9.76 5.00
N ASP A 68 6.46 10.12 4.22
CA ASP A 68 5.66 9.20 3.42
C ASP A 68 6.49 8.46 2.37
N GLU A 69 7.35 9.20 1.66
CA GLU A 69 8.27 8.63 0.67
C GLU A 69 9.35 7.75 1.32
N LYS A 70 9.86 8.15 2.49
CA LYS A 70 10.83 7.36 3.25
C LYS A 70 10.21 6.05 3.73
N ALA A 71 9.03 6.10 4.36
CA ALA A 71 8.33 4.92 4.85
C ALA A 71 8.03 3.93 3.70
N SER A 72 7.58 4.45 2.56
CA SER A 72 7.32 3.63 1.37
C SER A 72 8.59 3.02 0.80
N LEU A 73 9.68 3.79 0.69
CA LEU A 73 10.96 3.32 0.18
C LEU A 73 11.57 2.26 1.10
N GLU A 74 11.56 2.48 2.42
CA GLU A 74 12.06 1.53 3.41
C GLU A 74 11.29 0.20 3.36
N TYR A 75 9.96 0.23 3.22
CA TYR A 75 9.16 -0.98 3.04
C TYR A 75 9.48 -1.69 1.72
N VAL A 76 9.68 -0.95 0.63
CA VAL A 76 10.06 -1.55 -0.66
C VAL A 76 11.41 -2.26 -0.57
N LEU A 77 12.37 -1.65 0.13
CA LEU A 77 13.72 -2.19 0.34
C LEU A 77 13.77 -3.31 1.39
N SER A 78 12.78 -3.43 2.28
CA SER A 78 12.73 -4.52 3.25
C SER A 78 12.38 -5.88 2.63
N HIS A 79 11.84 -5.88 1.40
CA HIS A 79 11.37 -7.07 0.70
C HIS A 79 10.32 -7.89 1.49
N GLU A 80 9.55 -7.23 2.36
CA GLU A 80 8.45 -7.86 3.10
C GLU A 80 7.26 -8.26 2.20
N ALA A 81 7.05 -7.54 1.11
CA ALA A 81 6.00 -7.85 0.14
C ALA A 81 6.49 -8.86 -0.92
N ASP A 82 5.66 -9.86 -1.21
CA ASP A 82 5.90 -10.84 -2.28
C ASP A 82 5.65 -10.23 -3.67
N LEU A 83 4.74 -9.24 -3.74
CA LEU A 83 4.39 -8.50 -4.96
C LEU A 83 3.74 -7.15 -4.63
N TYR A 84 3.69 -6.28 -5.63
CA TYR A 84 3.03 -4.98 -5.53
C TYR A 84 1.84 -4.87 -6.48
N ILE A 85 0.77 -4.23 -6.00
CA ILE A 85 -0.33 -3.74 -6.84
C ILE A 85 -0.15 -2.22 -6.94
N ASN A 86 0.11 -1.73 -8.16
CA ASN A 86 0.18 -0.30 -8.44
C ASN A 86 -1.18 0.22 -8.94
N VAL A 87 -1.79 1.12 -8.17
CA VAL A 87 -3.06 1.75 -8.50
C VAL A 87 -2.80 3.02 -9.31
N ILE A 88 -3.27 3.02 -10.55
CA ILE A 88 -3.05 4.10 -11.51
C ILE A 88 -4.40 4.77 -11.83
N ASP A 89 -4.43 6.10 -11.70
CA ASP A 89 -5.57 6.90 -12.15
C ASP A 89 -5.54 7.07 -13.67
N ALA A 90 -6.50 6.43 -14.36
CA ALA A 90 -6.62 6.46 -15.81
C ALA A 90 -6.90 7.86 -16.39
N THR A 91 -7.38 8.81 -15.57
CA THR A 91 -7.59 10.21 -16.02
C THR A 91 -6.32 11.05 -16.02
N ALA A 92 -5.24 10.56 -15.42
CA ALA A 92 -3.98 11.28 -15.26
C ALA A 92 -2.74 10.39 -15.52
N ILE A 93 -2.79 9.53 -16.54
CA ILE A 93 -1.77 8.52 -16.83
C ILE A 93 -0.35 9.10 -16.89
N GLU A 94 -0.14 10.25 -17.55
CA GLU A 94 1.19 10.86 -17.69
C GLU A 94 1.83 11.27 -16.35
N ARG A 95 1.01 11.49 -15.30
CA ARG A 95 1.47 11.84 -13.96
C ARG A 95 1.70 10.62 -13.06
N ASN A 96 1.18 9.45 -13.43
CA ASN A 96 1.26 8.22 -12.62
C ASN A 96 2.48 7.37 -12.92
#